data_AF-A0A2R6Y4U5-F1
#
_entry.id   AF-A0A2R6Y4U5-F1
#
_cell.length_a   1.000
_cell.length_b   1.000
_cell.length_c   1.000
_cell.angle_alpha   90.00
_cell.angle_beta   90.00
_cell.angle_gamma   90.00
#
_symmetry.space_group_name_H-M   'P 1'
#
loop_
_entity.id
_entity.type
_entity.pdbx_description
1 polymer ?
#
loop_
_entity_poly.entity_id
_entity_poly.type
_entity_poly.pdbx_seq_one_letter_code
_entity_poly.pdbx_strand_id
1 'polypeptide(L)'
;MISFLTVAIATLIGAIGAYVLSVRSLSPVKKLSETVRLMHIGTLDKRLPVEGPLDEVRVLAESFNALLTRQERSFQQQSEFVAATAHELRTPLATLRSLLDEQAAGCDSFTTRSHRCKIM
;
A
#
# COMPACT_ATOMS: atom_id res chain seq x y z
N MET A 1 8.98 -39.31 -52.00
CA MET A 1 10.05 -38.40 -51.55
C MET A 1 9.53 -36.96 -51.39
N ILE A 2 8.97 -36.35 -52.44
CA ILE A 2 8.45 -34.97 -52.40
C ILE A 2 7.37 -34.77 -51.33
N SER A 3 6.40 -35.68 -51.19
CA SER A 3 5.34 -35.56 -50.17
C SER A 3 5.85 -35.61 -48.72
N PHE A 4 6.93 -36.35 -48.46
CA PHE A 4 7.56 -36.35 -47.14
C PHE A 4 8.28 -35.03 -46.86
N LEU A 5 8.91 -34.45 -47.88
CA LEU A 5 9.58 -33.15 -47.77
C LEU A 5 8.58 -32.03 -47.49
N THR A 6 7.43 -32.01 -48.16
CA THR A 6 6.41 -30.98 -47.92
C THR A 6 5.80 -31.08 -46.52
N VAL A 7 5.52 -32.29 -46.04
CA VAL A 7 5.02 -32.52 -44.67
C VAL A 7 6.05 -32.11 -43.62
N ALA A 8 7.33 -32.44 -43.83
CA ALA A 8 8.41 -32.06 -42.92
C ALA A 8 8.55 -30.53 -42.83
N ILE A 9 8.54 -29.83 -43.97
CA ILE A 9 8.63 -28.36 -44.02
C ILE A 9 7.41 -27.72 -43.37
N ALA A 10 6.19 -28.19 -43.68
CA ALA A 10 4.97 -27.64 -43.09
C ALA A 10 4.95 -27.82 -41.56
N THR A 11 5.37 -28.98 -41.06
CA THR A 11 5.48 -29.27 -39.62
C THR A 11 6.51 -28.35 -38.96
N LEU A 12 7.67 -28.15 -39.60
CA LEU A 12 8.72 -27.30 -39.07
C LEU A 12 8.26 -25.84 -38.96
N ILE A 13 7.61 -25.32 -40.01
CA ILE A 13 7.06 -23.96 -40.01
C ILE A 13 5.97 -23.82 -38.94
N GLY A 14 5.06 -24.80 -38.83
CA GLY A 14 4.02 -24.82 -37.80
C GLY A 14 4.60 -24.81 -36.39
N ALA A 15 5.63 -25.63 -36.13
CA ALA A 15 6.31 -25.69 -34.84
C ALA A 15 7.00 -24.36 -34.48
N ILE A 16 7.70 -23.75 -35.44
CA ILE A 16 8.34 -22.44 -35.23
C ILE A 16 7.29 -21.37 -34.98
N GLY A 17 6.20 -21.34 -35.76
CA GLY A 17 5.10 -20.41 -35.59
C GLY A 17 4.44 -20.54 -34.22
N ALA A 18 4.12 -21.76 -33.81
CA ALA A 18 3.52 -22.04 -32.51
C ALA A 18 4.46 -21.66 -31.35
N TYR A 19 5.76 -21.93 -31.48
CA TYR A 19 6.75 -21.56 -30.48
C TYR A 19 6.86 -20.03 -30.34
N VAL A 20 7.01 -19.31 -31.45
CA VAL A 20 7.11 -17.84 -31.45
C VAL A 20 5.85 -17.21 -30.87
N LEU A 21 4.67 -17.69 -31.26
CA LEU A 21 3.39 -17.16 -30.78
C LEU A 21 3.24 -17.40 -29.27
N SER A 22 3.60 -18.59 -28.79
CA SER A 22 3.56 -18.94 -27.36
C SER A 22 4.51 -18.04 -26.54
N VAL A 23 5.76 -17.90 -26.97
CA VAL A 23 6.76 -17.07 -26.26
C VAL A 23 6.34 -15.59 -26.25
N ARG A 24 5.79 -15.09 -27.36
CA ARG A 24 5.36 -13.70 -27.48
C ARG A 24 4.11 -13.40 -26.66
N SER A 25 3.17 -14.35 -26.55
CA SER A 25 1.96 -14.23 -25.73
C SER A 25 2.28 -14.25 -24.23
N LEU A 26 3.32 -14.97 -23.79
CA LEU A 26 3.69 -15.07 -22.37
C LEU A 26 4.68 -13.98 -21.90
N SER A 27 5.36 -13.31 -22.84
CA SER A 27 6.30 -12.21 -22.53
C SER A 27 5.66 -11.02 -21.78
N PRO A 28 4.51 -10.46 -22.18
CA PRO A 28 3.92 -9.31 -21.49
C PRO A 28 3.47 -9.65 -20.06
N VAL A 29 3.01 -10.88 -19.81
CA VAL A 29 2.64 -11.34 -18.45
C VAL A 29 3.85 -11.37 -17.52
N LYS A 30 5.01 -11.82 -18.00
CA LYS A 30 6.26 -11.81 -17.21
C LYS A 30 6.67 -10.38 -16.83
N LYS A 31 6.60 -9.44 -17.78
CA LYS A 31 6.90 -8.02 -17.51
C LYS A 31 5.96 -7.41 -16.49
N LEU A 32 4.67 -7.73 -16.56
CA LEU A 32 3.68 -7.27 -15.58
C LEU A 32 4.02 -7.81 -14.18
N SER A 33 4.25 -9.12 -14.06
CA SER A 33 4.62 -9.77 -12.80
C SER A 33 5.90 -9.21 -12.20
N GLU A 34 6.91 -8.92 -13.03
CA GLU A 34 8.16 -8.33 -12.57
C GLU A 34 7.95 -6.90 -12.07
N THR A 35 7.14 -6.10 -12.78
CA THR A 35 6.79 -4.74 -12.35
C THR A 35 6.04 -4.74 -11.03
N VAL A 36 5.06 -5.64 -10.85
CA VAL A 36 4.35 -5.81 -9.57
C VAL A 36 5.29 -6.26 -8.45
N ARG A 37 6.22 -7.19 -8.74
CA ARG A 37 7.19 -7.69 -7.74
C ARG A 37 8.15 -6.60 -7.25
N LEU A 38 8.46 -5.63 -8.12
CA LEU A 38 9.31 -4.49 -7.79
C LEU A 38 8.55 -3.38 -7.03
N MET A 39 7.22 -3.39 -6.99
CA MET A 39 6.43 -2.46 -6.17
C MET A 39 6.48 -2.91 -4.69
N HIS A 40 7.08 -2.09 -3.83
CA HIS A 40 7.14 -2.31 -2.38
C HIS A 40 6.21 -1.34 -1.64
N ILE A 41 5.78 -1.74 -0.43
CA ILE A 41 4.95 -0.96 0.50
C ILE A 41 5.64 0.39 0.74
N GLY A 42 5.07 1.47 0.19
CA GLY A 42 5.68 2.81 0.15
C GLY A 42 5.78 3.42 -1.26
N THR A 43 5.53 2.65 -2.32
CA THR A 43 5.54 3.13 -3.72
C THR A 43 4.20 2.89 -4.44
N LEU A 44 3.09 2.93 -3.69
CA LEU A 44 1.73 2.74 -4.23
C LEU A 44 1.35 3.76 -5.32
N ASP A 45 2.08 4.88 -5.42
CA ASP A 45 1.93 5.90 -6.45
C ASP A 45 2.41 5.44 -7.85
N LYS A 46 3.19 4.35 -7.93
CA LYS A 46 3.64 3.79 -9.22
C LYS A 46 2.57 2.89 -9.82
N ARG A 47 1.86 3.42 -10.82
CA ARG A 47 0.89 2.67 -11.64
C ARG A 47 1.60 1.69 -12.57
N LEU A 48 0.95 0.56 -12.87
CA LEU A 48 1.43 -0.36 -13.91
C LEU A 48 1.38 0.34 -15.27
N PRO A 49 2.46 0.30 -16.07
CA PRO A 49 2.47 0.86 -17.41
C PRO A 49 1.49 0.08 -18.29
N VAL A 50 0.48 0.78 -18.82
CA VAL A 50 -0.55 0.23 -19.71
C VAL A 50 -0.13 0.45 -21.18
N GLU A 51 1.12 0.10 -21.50
CA GLU A 51 1.66 0.26 -22.86
C GLU A 51 1.65 -1.08 -23.60
N GLY A 52 0.77 -1.20 -24.60
CA GLY A 52 0.66 -2.40 -25.42
C GLY A 52 -0.66 -2.46 -26.22
N PRO A 53 -0.79 -3.44 -27.13
CA PRO A 53 -2.02 -3.70 -27.86
C PRO A 53 -3.23 -3.91 -26.93
N LEU A 54 -4.45 -3.72 -27.45
CA LEU A 54 -5.70 -4.10 -26.78
C LEU A 54 -5.74 -5.63 -26.60
N ASP A 55 -5.09 -6.14 -25.56
CA ASP A 55 -5.06 -7.55 -25.19
C ASP A 55 -5.63 -7.78 -23.78
N GLU A 56 -5.88 -9.04 -23.44
CA GLU A 56 -6.40 -9.47 -22.13
C GLU A 56 -5.44 -9.11 -20.99
N VAL A 57 -4.14 -8.99 -21.28
CA VAL A 57 -3.12 -8.61 -20.30
C VAL A 57 -3.26 -7.15 -19.91
N ARG A 58 -3.62 -6.27 -20.85
CA ARG A 58 -3.90 -4.86 -20.59
C ARG A 58 -5.13 -4.67 -19.71
N VAL A 59 -6.20 -5.43 -19.97
CA VAL A 59 -7.42 -5.43 -19.13
C VAL A 59 -7.10 -5.85 -17.69
N LEU A 60 -6.20 -6.83 -17.51
CA LEU A 60 -5.73 -7.24 -16.19
C LEU A 60 -4.91 -6.12 -15.51
N ALA A 61 -4.03 -5.45 -16.25
CA ALA A 61 -3.24 -4.32 -15.73
C ALA A 61 -4.14 -3.15 -15.26
N GLU A 62 -5.16 -2.82 -16.04
CA GLU A 62 -6.17 -1.80 -15.68
C GLU A 62 -6.95 -2.20 -14.42
N SER A 63 -7.36 -3.46 -14.33
CA SER A 63 -8.06 -3.99 -13.16
C SER A 63 -7.19 -3.92 -11.89
N PHE A 64 -5.91 -4.24 -12.00
CA PHE A 64 -4.97 -4.16 -10.88
C PHE A 64 -4.75 -2.70 -10.42
N ASN A 65 -4.57 -1.77 -11.37
CA ASN A 65 -4.49 -0.34 -11.06
C ASN A 65 -5.76 0.19 -10.35
N ALA A 66 -6.94 -0.32 -10.73
CA ALA A 66 -8.19 0.03 -10.06
C ALA A 66 -8.24 -0.50 -8.61
N LEU A 67 -7.70 -1.70 -8.35
CA LEU A 67 -7.57 -2.23 -6.99
C LEU A 67 -6.60 -1.39 -6.14
N LEU A 68 -5.44 -1.00 -6.68
CA LEU A 68 -4.50 -0.10 -6.00
C LEU A 68 -5.17 1.24 -5.63
N THR A 69 -5.95 1.82 -6.55
CA THR A 69 -6.70 3.06 -6.30
C THR A 69 -7.69 2.93 -5.15
N ARG A 70 -8.32 1.76 -4.98
CA ARG A 70 -9.23 1.51 -3.86
C ARG A 70 -8.48 1.36 -2.54
N GLN A 71 -7.33 0.69 -2.53
CA GLN A 71 -6.50 0.61 -1.32
C GLN A 71 -6.00 1.98 -0.88
N GLU A 72 -5.51 2.79 -1.82
CA GLU A 72 -5.04 4.17 -1.56
C GLU A 72 -6.11 4.98 -0.83
N ARG A 73 -7.36 4.96 -1.33
CA ARG A 73 -8.48 5.67 -0.72
C ARG A 73 -8.78 5.22 0.70
N SER A 74 -8.76 3.91 0.96
CA SER A 74 -8.97 3.37 2.31
C SER A 74 -7.84 3.76 3.27
N PHE A 75 -6.60 3.79 2.79
CA PHE A 75 -5.43 4.24 3.58
C PHE A 75 -5.48 5.75 3.85
N GLN A 76 -5.88 6.56 2.87
CA GLN A 76 -6.02 8.01 3.03
C GLN A 76 -7.06 8.35 4.09
N GLN A 77 -8.23 7.70 4.05
CA GLN A 77 -9.28 7.91 5.05
C GLN A 77 -8.85 7.50 6.46
N GLN A 78 -8.07 6.43 6.59
CA GLN A 78 -7.51 6.03 7.88
C GLN A 78 -6.44 7.01 8.37
N SER A 79 -5.57 7.50 7.49
CA SER A 79 -4.54 8.47 7.84
C SER A 79 -5.14 9.81 8.28
N GLU A 80 -6.16 10.30 7.58
CA GLU A 80 -6.85 11.55 7.95
C GLU A 80 -7.58 11.41 9.29
N PHE A 81 -8.22 10.26 9.55
CA PHE A 81 -8.84 9.99 10.83
C PHE A 81 -7.82 9.90 11.98
N VAL A 82 -6.68 9.24 11.78
CA VAL A 82 -5.61 9.16 12.79
C VAL A 82 -4.99 10.53 13.04
N ALA A 83 -4.77 11.34 11.99
CA ALA A 83 -4.25 12.70 12.11
C ALA A 83 -5.23 13.64 12.84
N ALA A 84 -6.53 13.54 12.55
CA ALA A 84 -7.58 14.28 13.24
C ALA A 84 -7.72 13.83 14.71
N THR A 85 -7.69 12.52 14.96
CA THR A 85 -7.81 11.97 16.32
C THR A 85 -6.61 12.33 17.20
N ALA A 86 -5.40 12.41 16.64
CA ALA A 86 -4.23 12.86 17.38
C ALA A 86 -4.35 14.32 17.87
N HIS A 87 -5.06 15.17 17.13
CA HIS A 87 -5.37 16.54 17.57
C HIS A 87 -6.47 16.56 18.64
N GLU A 88 -7.54 15.79 18.45
CA GLU A 88 -8.65 15.65 19.41
C GLU A 88 -8.20 15.02 20.74
N LEU A 89 -7.14 14.22 20.76
CA LEU A 89 -6.57 13.63 21.99
C LEU A 89 -5.64 14.57 22.75
N ARG A 90 -5.09 15.61 22.11
CA ARG A 90 -4.19 16.57 22.77
C ARG A 90 -4.92 17.45 23.78
N THR A 91 -6.16 17.79 23.46
CA THR A 91 -7.07 18.60 24.29
C THR A 91 -7.49 17.88 25.59
N PRO A 92 -7.98 16.63 25.59
CA PRO A 92 -8.33 15.92 26.82
C PRO A 92 -7.10 15.57 27.66
N LEU A 93 -5.93 15.32 27.06
CA LEU A 93 -4.68 15.08 27.79
C LEU A 93 -4.19 16.34 28.54
N ALA A 94 -4.36 17.52 27.95
CA ALA A 94 -4.09 18.79 28.62
C ALA A 94 -5.05 19.02 29.80
N THR A 95 -6.34 18.69 29.64
CA THR A 95 -7.34 18.80 30.72
C THR A 95 -7.05 17.83 31.87
N LEU A 96 -6.70 16.57 31.58
CA LEU A 96 -6.33 15.59 32.61
C LEU A 96 -5.07 16.03 33.36
N ARG A 97 -4.09 16.63 32.67
CA ARG A 97 -2.87 17.14 33.31
C ARG A 97 -3.15 18.35 34.20
N SER A 98 -4.02 19.25 33.76
CA SER A 98 -4.46 20.40 34.57
C SER A 98 -5.13 19.96 35.88
N LEU A 99 -5.95 18.90 35.84
CA LEU A 99 -6.60 18.35 37.03
C LEU A 99 -5.59 17.71 38.00
N LEU A 100 -4.54 17.07 37.47
CA LEU A 100 -3.47 16.49 38.30
C LEU A 100 -2.57 17.56 38.92
N ASP A 101 -2.26 18.63 38.19
CA ASP A 101 -1.46 19.75 38.71
C ASP A 101 -2.22 20.52 39.82
N GLU A 102 -3.54 20.65 39.71
CA GLU A 102 -4.38 21.29 40.74
C GLU A 102 -4.46 20.47 42.04
N GLN A 103 -4.51 19.14 41.93
CA GLN A 103 -4.45 18.25 43.10
C GLN A 103 -3.06 18.20 43.73
N ALA A 104 -2.00 18.28 42.93
CA ALA A 104 -0.63 18.36 43.43
C ALA A 104 -0.38 19.69 44.18
N ALA A 105 -0.92 20.81 43.67
CA ALA A 105 -0.88 22.10 44.35
C ALA A 105 -1.72 22.12 45.65
N GLY A 106 -2.86 21.43 45.68
CA GLY A 106 -3.64 21.26 46.92
C GLY A 106 -2.86 20.54 48.02
N CYS A 107 -2.05 19.54 47.66
CA CYS A 107 -1.23 18.77 48.60
C CYS A 107 -0.02 19.56 49.14
N ASP A 108 0.52 20.52 48.38
CA ASP A 108 1.60 21.40 48.84
C ASP A 108 1.14 22.34 49.97
N SER A 109 -0.09 22.84 49.89
CA SER A 109 -0.62 23.82 50.84
C SER A 109 -0.91 23.20 52.21
N PHE A 110 -1.17 21.88 52.26
CA PHE A 110 -1.44 21.14 53.48
C PHE A 110 -0.15 20.76 54.22
N THR A 111 0.93 20.42 53.51
CA THR A 111 2.23 20.11 54.14
C THR A 111 2.89 21.36 54.72
N THR A 112 2.80 22.52 54.06
CA THR A 112 3.32 23.78 54.59
C THR A 112 2.55 24.30 55.82
N ARG A 113 1.25 23.97 55.94
CA ARG A 113 0.43 24.39 57.10
C ARG A 113 0.60 23.48 58.31
N SER A 114 0.79 22.17 58.11
CA SER A 114 0.99 21.20 59.21
C SER A 114 2.32 21.43 59.96
N HIS A 115 3.39 21.82 59.26
CA HIS A 115 4.68 22.15 59.89
C HIS A 115 4.70 23.49 60.66
N ARG A 116 3.74 24.40 60.41
CA ARG A 116 3.61 25.66 61.17
C ARG A 116 2.82 25.52 62.48
N CYS A 117 2.22 24.36 62.77
CA CYS A 117 1.44 24.13 63.99
C CYS A 117 2.22 23.37 65.10
N LYS A 118 3.55 23.27 64.98
CA LYS A 118 4.41 22.58 65.97
C LYS A 118 5.46 23.48 66.63
N ILE A 119 5.39 24.80 66.42
CA ILE A 119 6.30 25.80 67.01
C ILE A 119 5.51 26.86 67.81
N MET A 120 4.49 26.43 68.56
CA MET A 120 3.90 27.25 69.62
C MET A 120 3.41 26.37 70.76
#